data_AF-A0AAV6Z7C0-F1
#
_entry.id   AF-A0AAV6Z7C0-F1
#
_cell.length_a   1.000
_cell.length_b   1.000
_cell.length_c   1.000
_cell.angle_alpha   90.00
_cell.angle_beta   90.00
_cell.angle_gamma   90.00
#
_symmetry.space_group_name_H-M   'P 1'
#
loop_
_entity.id
_entity.type
_entity.pdbx_description
1 polymer ?
#
loop_
_entity_poly.entity_id
_entity_poly.type
_entity_poly.pdbx_seq_one_letter_code
_entity_poly.pdbx_strand_id
1 'polypeptide(L)'
;MGSSETSPLLVLPADSDTQGPATPEENKEQPADPELKKTLCPYATVGECRYGENCVYLHGDPCDMCGLQVLHPTDTAQRSQHIKSCIEAHEKDMELSFAIQRSKDIVCGICMEVVYEKTNPSERRFGILSNCSHSYCLKCIRRWRSAKQFESKIIKSCPECRITSNFVIPSEYWVEEKEDKHKLIHKYKEAMSNKSCRYFDEGRGTCPFGGNCFYKHAYPDGRIEEPQPRQKGGMSSRYRVRS
;
A
#
# COMPACT_ATOMS: atom_id res chain seq x y z
N MET A 1 34.25 -48.87 -7.22
CA MET A 1 35.27 -48.73 -6.16
C MET A 1 34.83 -47.53 -5.35
N GLY A 2 33.94 -47.71 -4.37
CA GLY A 2 34.29 -48.00 -2.96
C GLY A 2 34.62 -46.66 -2.28
N SER A 3 33.99 -46.19 -1.21
CA SER A 3 33.14 -46.84 -0.22
C SER A 3 32.34 -45.78 0.55
N SER A 4 31.36 -46.27 1.31
CA SER A 4 30.66 -45.70 2.48
C SER A 4 31.56 -44.86 3.40
N GLU A 5 31.06 -43.89 4.18
CA GLU A 5 30.51 -44.03 5.56
C GLU A 5 29.89 -42.67 5.96
N THR A 6 28.58 -42.48 6.21
CA THR A 6 27.73 -42.67 7.41
C THR A 6 28.20 -42.11 8.77
N SER A 7 27.55 -41.00 9.19
CA SER A 7 27.07 -40.64 10.56
C SER A 7 28.09 -40.39 11.70
N PRO A 8 27.77 -39.65 12.81
CA PRO A 8 26.46 -39.66 13.48
C PRO A 8 25.90 -38.34 14.05
N LEU A 9 24.60 -38.44 14.31
CA LEU A 9 23.73 -37.59 15.13
C LEU A 9 24.22 -37.51 16.58
N LEU A 10 24.18 -36.31 17.17
CA LEU A 10 24.32 -36.11 18.62
C LEU A 10 22.93 -36.12 19.26
N VAL A 11 22.68 -37.19 20.02
CA VAL A 11 21.60 -37.36 21.00
C VAL A 11 22.14 -36.84 22.35
N LEU A 12 21.32 -36.11 23.10
CA LEU A 12 21.53 -35.81 24.51
C LEU A 12 20.29 -36.21 25.33
N PRO A 13 20.46 -36.53 26.63
CA PRO A 13 19.73 -37.60 27.28
C PRO A 13 18.47 -37.14 28.04
N ALA A 14 17.62 -38.13 28.29
CA ALA A 14 16.55 -38.12 29.28
C ALA A 14 17.12 -38.46 30.67
N ASP A 15 16.62 -37.78 31.70
CA ASP A 15 16.69 -38.27 33.07
C ASP A 15 15.30 -38.16 33.73
N SER A 16 14.91 -39.30 34.29
CA SER A 16 13.84 -39.59 35.25
C SER A 16 14.02 -38.73 36.53
N ASP A 17 13.02 -38.44 37.38
CA ASP A 17 12.35 -39.41 38.24
C ASP A 17 11.27 -38.74 39.14
N THR A 18 10.32 -39.58 39.58
CA THR A 18 9.49 -39.53 40.82
C THR A 18 8.04 -39.01 40.80
N GLN A 19 7.12 -39.96 41.04
CA GLN A 19 5.68 -39.87 41.42
C GLN A 19 5.48 -39.20 42.80
N GLY A 20 4.32 -38.69 43.28
CA GLY A 20 2.89 -38.59 42.92
C GLY A 20 2.24 -37.57 43.92
N PRO A 21 0.96 -37.60 44.36
CA PRO A 21 -0.24 -38.34 43.92
C PRO A 21 -1.44 -37.43 43.54
N ALA A 22 -2.55 -38.08 43.18
CA ALA A 22 -3.77 -37.57 42.57
C ALA A 22 -4.73 -36.73 43.44
N THR A 23 -5.49 -35.84 42.79
CA THR A 23 -6.93 -35.64 42.98
C THR A 23 -7.58 -35.23 41.65
N PRO A 24 -8.72 -35.83 41.23
CA PRO A 24 -9.48 -35.37 40.08
C PRO A 24 -10.41 -34.23 40.51
N GLU A 25 -10.00 -32.99 40.29
CA GLU A 25 -10.91 -31.85 40.39
C GLU A 25 -11.74 -31.81 39.11
N GLU A 26 -12.97 -32.31 39.26
CA GLU A 26 -14.12 -32.15 38.38
C GLU A 26 -14.18 -30.73 37.81
N ASN A 27 -13.74 -30.54 36.57
CA ASN A 27 -13.92 -29.28 35.87
C ASN A 27 -15.39 -29.20 35.42
N LYS A 28 -16.23 -28.64 36.30
CA LYS A 28 -17.61 -28.26 36.01
C LYS A 28 -17.66 -27.54 34.67
N GLU A 29 -18.30 -28.17 33.68
CA GLU A 29 -18.85 -27.48 32.51
C GLU A 29 -19.74 -26.34 32.99
N GLN A 30 -19.21 -25.12 32.92
CA GLN A 30 -20.05 -23.92 33.01
C GLN A 30 -20.90 -23.87 31.75
N PRO A 31 -22.23 -23.70 31.87
CA PRO A 31 -23.08 -23.59 30.70
C PRO A 31 -22.69 -22.32 29.93
N ALA A 32 -22.24 -22.51 28.69
CA ALA A 32 -22.00 -21.42 27.75
C ALA A 32 -23.28 -20.59 27.59
N ASP A 33 -23.17 -19.27 27.79
CA ASP A 33 -24.23 -18.32 27.55
C ASP A 33 -24.80 -18.52 26.11
N PRO A 34 -26.12 -18.75 25.95
CA PRO A 34 -26.75 -18.98 24.64
C PRO A 34 -26.60 -17.80 23.68
N GLU A 35 -26.16 -16.63 24.14
CA GLU A 35 -25.94 -15.45 23.31
C GLU A 35 -24.56 -15.48 22.61
N LEU A 36 -23.54 -16.12 23.20
CA LEU A 36 -22.19 -16.23 22.61
C LEU A 36 -22.15 -17.15 21.37
N LYS A 37 -23.02 -18.16 21.33
CA LYS A 37 -23.21 -19.08 20.19
C LYS A 37 -23.82 -18.42 18.95
N LYS A 38 -24.23 -17.13 19.03
CA LYS A 38 -24.70 -16.35 17.88
C LYS A 38 -23.60 -15.52 17.21
N THR A 39 -22.42 -15.45 17.81
CA THR A 39 -21.31 -14.64 17.31
C THR A 39 -20.20 -15.53 16.75
N LEU A 40 -19.70 -15.20 15.56
CA LEU A 40 -18.61 -15.93 14.93
C LEU A 40 -17.33 -15.80 15.76
N CYS A 41 -16.60 -16.90 15.89
CA CYS A 41 -15.32 -16.97 16.58
C CYS A 41 -14.29 -16.08 15.89
N PRO A 42 -13.77 -15.04 16.56
CA PRO A 42 -12.77 -14.13 15.98
C PRO A 42 -11.46 -14.82 15.56
N TYR A 43 -11.15 -15.97 16.15
CA TYR A 43 -9.96 -16.74 15.82
C TYR A 43 -10.17 -17.64 14.60
N ALA A 44 -11.36 -18.24 14.45
CA ALA A 44 -11.72 -19.05 13.29
C ALA A 44 -11.93 -18.19 12.02
N THR A 45 -12.33 -16.92 12.18
CA THR A 45 -12.52 -15.98 11.07
C THR A 45 -11.21 -15.47 10.46
N VAL A 46 -10.08 -15.63 11.15
CA VAL A 46 -8.75 -15.16 10.69
C VAL A 46 -7.80 -16.34 10.41
N GLY A 47 -8.20 -17.56 10.75
CA GLY A 47 -7.40 -18.76 10.54
C GLY A 47 -7.90 -19.92 11.39
N GLU A 48 -6.98 -20.55 12.14
CA GLU A 48 -7.29 -21.73 12.93
C GLU A 48 -7.55 -21.37 14.40
N CYS A 49 -8.70 -21.80 14.90
CA CYS A 49 -9.06 -21.64 16.31
C CYS A 49 -8.40 -22.75 17.14
N ARG A 50 -7.52 -22.38 18.08
CA ARG A 50 -6.83 -23.33 18.98
C ARG A 50 -7.76 -24.13 19.89
N TYR A 51 -8.99 -23.66 20.07
CA TYR A 51 -10.00 -24.32 20.90
C TYR A 51 -10.79 -25.39 20.13
N GLY A 52 -10.60 -25.49 18.80
CA GLY A 52 -11.25 -26.50 17.97
C GLY A 52 -12.77 -26.54 18.18
N GLU A 53 -13.31 -27.74 18.36
CA GLU A 53 -14.74 -27.97 18.62
C GLU A 53 -15.20 -27.50 20.01
N ASN A 54 -14.26 -27.25 20.94
CA ASN A 54 -14.55 -26.77 22.29
C ASN A 54 -14.62 -25.24 22.38
N CYS A 55 -14.65 -24.54 21.24
CA CYS A 55 -14.77 -23.08 21.23
C CYS A 55 -16.16 -22.62 21.68
N VAL A 56 -16.20 -21.60 22.54
CA VAL A 56 -17.45 -21.01 23.06
C VAL A 56 -18.19 -20.20 21.98
N TYR A 57 -17.47 -19.79 20.93
CA TYR A 57 -17.98 -18.99 19.82
C TYR A 57 -18.33 -19.87 18.61
N LEU A 58 -19.26 -19.40 17.77
CA LEU A 58 -19.68 -20.13 16.59
C LEU A 58 -18.56 -20.18 15.55
N HIS A 59 -18.16 -21.37 15.15
CA HIS A 59 -17.33 -21.54 13.95
C HIS A 59 -18.26 -21.49 12.74
N GLY A 60 -17.99 -20.56 11.83
CA GLY A 60 -18.77 -20.42 10.60
C GLY A 60 -18.44 -21.49 9.58
N ASP A 61 -19.18 -21.50 8.48
CA ASP A 61 -18.84 -22.30 7.31
C ASP A 61 -17.63 -21.68 6.59
N PRO A 62 -16.79 -22.52 5.94
CA PRO A 62 -15.68 -22.04 5.14
C PRO A 62 -16.19 -21.28 3.91
N CYS A 63 -15.54 -20.16 3.58
CA CYS A 63 -15.75 -19.49 2.29
C CYS A 63 -14.87 -20.14 1.21
N ASP A 64 -15.44 -20.48 0.06
CA ASP A 64 -14.71 -21.14 -1.04
C ASP A 64 -13.52 -20.36 -1.59
N MET A 65 -13.54 -19.02 -1.46
CA MET A 65 -12.51 -18.14 -2.02
C MET A 65 -11.35 -17.88 -1.04
N CYS A 66 -11.64 -17.67 0.25
CA CYS A 66 -10.60 -17.39 1.25
C CYS A 66 -10.25 -18.58 2.14
N GLY A 67 -11.05 -19.66 2.13
CA GLY A 67 -10.87 -20.86 2.96
C GLY A 67 -11.14 -20.67 4.45
N LEU A 68 -11.45 -19.45 4.89
CA LEU A 68 -11.66 -19.11 6.30
C LEU A 68 -13.09 -19.41 6.76
N GLN A 69 -13.28 -19.73 8.04
CA GLN A 69 -14.57 -20.04 8.67
C GLN A 69 -15.34 -18.75 9.03
N VAL A 70 -15.65 -17.97 8.01
CA VAL A 70 -16.20 -16.60 8.10
C VAL A 70 -17.66 -16.50 7.71
N LEU A 71 -18.27 -17.57 7.17
CA LEU A 71 -19.67 -17.54 6.76
C LEU A 71 -20.57 -17.98 7.92
N HIS A 72 -21.54 -17.16 8.30
CA HIS A 72 -22.49 -17.56 9.32
C HIS A 72 -23.43 -18.67 8.78
N PRO A 73 -23.69 -19.77 9.53
CA PRO A 73 -24.55 -20.87 9.09
C PRO A 73 -26.00 -20.46 8.78
N THR A 74 -26.54 -19.50 9.54
CA THR A 74 -27.95 -19.10 9.44
C THR A 74 -28.18 -17.65 9.00
N ASP A 75 -27.13 -16.82 8.94
CA ASP A 75 -27.26 -15.42 8.56
C ASP A 75 -26.89 -15.26 7.09
N THR A 76 -27.93 -15.21 6.26
CA THR A 76 -27.83 -15.09 4.80
C THR A 76 -27.36 -13.69 4.38
N ALA A 77 -27.67 -12.65 5.15
CA ALA A 77 -27.23 -11.29 4.87
C ALA A 77 -25.72 -11.17 5.07
N GLN A 78 -25.20 -11.66 6.20
CA GLN A 78 -23.77 -11.71 6.47
C GLN A 78 -23.02 -12.54 5.44
N ARG A 79 -23.56 -13.71 5.08
CA ARG A 79 -22.96 -14.58 4.06
C ARG A 79 -22.86 -13.89 2.72
N SER A 80 -23.96 -13.31 2.23
CA SER A 80 -23.97 -12.60 0.94
C SER A 80 -23.04 -11.39 0.94
N GLN A 81 -22.98 -10.64 2.05
CA GLN A 81 -22.06 -9.52 2.20
C GLN A 81 -20.59 -9.98 2.18
N HIS A 82 -20.26 -11.05 2.91
CA HIS A 82 -18.91 -11.60 2.90
C HIS A 82 -18.52 -12.06 1.49
N ILE A 83 -19.33 -12.93 0.87
CA ILE A 83 -19.06 -13.48 -0.47
C ILE A 83 -18.81 -12.35 -1.47
N LYS A 84 -19.66 -11.33 -1.49
CA LYS A 84 -19.48 -10.17 -2.37
C LYS A 84 -18.15 -9.45 -2.10
N SER A 85 -17.86 -9.13 -0.85
CA SER A 85 -16.62 -8.42 -0.50
C SER A 85 -15.36 -9.28 -0.75
N CYS A 86 -15.46 -10.60 -0.59
CA CYS A 86 -14.39 -11.54 -0.80
C CYS A 86 -14.07 -11.68 -2.30
N ILE A 87 -15.10 -11.80 -3.15
CA ILE A 87 -14.93 -11.79 -4.61
C ILE A 87 -14.28 -10.49 -5.06
N GLU A 88 -14.79 -9.33 -4.62
CA GLU A 88 -14.22 -8.04 -4.99
C GLU A 88 -12.77 -7.86 -4.52
N ALA A 89 -12.41 -8.41 -3.35
CA ALA A 89 -11.05 -8.38 -2.84
C ALA A 89 -10.13 -9.29 -3.67
N HIS A 90 -10.61 -10.49 -4.01
CA HIS A 90 -9.86 -11.45 -4.80
C HIS A 90 -9.63 -10.98 -6.24
N GLU A 91 -10.64 -10.39 -6.88
CA GLU A 91 -10.51 -9.77 -8.21
C GLU A 91 -9.43 -8.68 -8.21
N LYS A 92 -9.43 -7.80 -7.20
CA LYS A 92 -8.40 -6.74 -7.06
C LYS A 92 -7.00 -7.30 -6.87
N ASP A 93 -6.85 -8.34 -6.05
CA ASP A 93 -5.55 -8.97 -5.79
C ASP A 93 -5.02 -9.67 -7.05
N MET A 94 -5.91 -10.32 -7.80
CA MET A 94 -5.60 -10.93 -9.08
C MET A 94 -5.17 -9.89 -10.12
N GLU A 95 -5.91 -8.79 -10.27
CA GLU A 95 -5.55 -7.67 -11.15
C GLU A 95 -4.17 -7.08 -10.80
N LEU A 96 -3.90 -6.86 -9.50
CA LEU A 96 -2.62 -6.36 -9.02
C LEU A 96 -1.48 -7.34 -9.35
N SER A 97 -1.70 -8.63 -9.13
CA SER A 97 -0.73 -9.68 -9.44
C SER A 97 -0.38 -9.72 -10.93
N PHE A 98 -1.38 -9.61 -11.81
CA PHE A 98 -1.15 -9.50 -13.25
C PHE A 98 -0.41 -8.22 -13.62
N ALA A 99 -0.74 -7.07 -13.01
CA ALA A 99 -0.04 -5.82 -13.24
C ALA A 99 1.44 -5.90 -12.84
N ILE A 100 1.73 -6.49 -11.66
CA ILE A 100 3.09 -6.73 -11.18
C ILE A 100 3.83 -7.65 -12.15
N GLN A 101 3.23 -8.78 -12.53
CA GLN A 101 3.82 -9.74 -13.47
C GLN A 101 4.22 -9.08 -14.79
N ARG A 102 3.33 -8.27 -15.40
CA ARG A 102 3.63 -7.53 -16.63
C ARG A 102 4.77 -6.51 -16.47
N SER A 103 4.97 -6.02 -15.26
CA SER A 103 5.97 -4.99 -14.98
C SER A 103 7.34 -5.52 -14.56
N LYS A 104 7.51 -6.85 -14.42
CA LYS A 104 8.75 -7.48 -13.93
C LYS A 104 9.98 -7.10 -14.74
N ASP A 105 9.84 -7.06 -16.06
CA ASP A 105 10.98 -6.88 -16.99
C ASP A 105 11.14 -5.43 -17.45
N ILE A 106 10.42 -4.47 -16.85
CA ILE A 106 10.45 -3.08 -17.28
C ILE A 106 11.76 -2.41 -16.85
N VAL A 107 12.49 -1.92 -17.85
CA VAL A 107 13.77 -1.22 -17.70
C VAL A 107 13.57 0.27 -17.51
N CYS A 108 14.39 0.89 -16.66
CA CYS A 108 14.42 2.33 -16.50
C CYS A 108 15.23 3.01 -17.61
N GLY A 109 14.64 3.98 -18.33
CA GLY A 109 15.30 4.76 -19.38
C GLY A 109 16.42 5.71 -18.94
N ILE A 110 16.69 5.85 -17.64
CA ILE A 110 17.81 6.67 -17.10
C ILE A 110 18.98 5.80 -16.66
N CYS A 111 18.74 4.77 -15.84
CA CYS A 111 19.82 3.93 -15.30
C CYS A 111 20.00 2.61 -16.06
N MET A 112 19.14 2.30 -17.03
CA MET A 112 19.19 1.08 -17.85
C MET A 112 19.14 -0.24 -17.04
N GLU A 113 18.61 -0.19 -15.82
CA GLU A 113 18.40 -1.36 -14.96
C GLU A 113 16.91 -1.75 -14.96
N VAL A 114 16.64 -3.05 -14.84
CA VAL A 114 15.28 -3.57 -14.56
C VAL A 114 14.87 -3.10 -13.16
N VAL A 115 13.70 -2.46 -13.07
CA VAL A 115 13.28 -1.79 -11.82
C VAL A 115 13.06 -2.80 -10.67
N TYR A 116 12.51 -3.98 -10.96
CA TYR A 116 12.28 -5.02 -9.95
C TYR A 116 13.53 -5.77 -9.50
N GLU A 117 14.58 -5.80 -10.33
CA GLU A 117 15.84 -6.50 -10.00
C GLU A 117 16.77 -5.66 -9.14
N LYS A 118 16.41 -4.40 -8.88
CA LYS A 118 17.19 -3.52 -8.01
C LYS A 118 17.42 -4.15 -6.63
N THR A 119 18.64 -4.03 -6.13
CA THR A 119 19.07 -4.59 -4.84
C THR A 119 18.23 -4.07 -3.69
N ASN A 120 17.90 -2.77 -3.70
CA ASN A 120 17.09 -2.12 -2.67
C ASN A 120 15.59 -2.25 -2.96
N PRO A 121 14.79 -2.90 -2.09
CA PRO A 121 13.34 -3.02 -2.28
C PRO A 121 12.63 -1.66 -2.38
N SER A 122 13.11 -0.65 -1.65
CA SER A 122 12.55 0.71 -1.70
C SER A 122 12.73 1.41 -3.06
N GLU A 123 13.67 0.92 -3.89
CA GLU A 123 13.93 1.45 -5.23
C GLU A 123 13.17 0.69 -6.33
N ARG A 124 12.51 -0.42 -6.01
CA ARG A 124 11.65 -1.22 -6.91
C ARG A 124 10.29 -0.57 -7.11
N ARG A 125 10.30 0.72 -7.44
CA ARG A 125 9.11 1.54 -7.66
C ARG A 125 9.28 2.35 -8.93
N PHE A 126 8.21 2.46 -9.68
CA PHE A 126 8.16 3.25 -10.90
C PHE A 126 7.80 4.71 -10.59
N GLY A 127 8.41 5.62 -11.34
CA GLY A 127 8.03 7.02 -11.39
C GLY A 127 7.31 7.31 -12.69
N ILE A 128 5.99 7.27 -12.66
CA ILE A 128 5.14 7.45 -13.84
C ILE A 128 4.94 8.95 -14.09
N LEU A 129 5.14 9.38 -15.34
CA LEU A 129 4.89 10.75 -15.80
C LEU A 129 3.50 10.85 -16.41
N SER A 130 2.77 11.93 -16.16
CA SER A 130 1.38 12.08 -16.62
C SER A 130 1.22 12.03 -18.14
N ASN A 131 2.13 12.67 -18.88
CA ASN A 131 1.92 13.01 -20.29
C ASN A 131 2.77 12.17 -21.27
N CYS A 132 3.50 11.16 -20.79
CA CYS A 132 4.29 10.26 -21.65
C CYS A 132 4.39 8.84 -21.09
N SER A 133 4.73 7.86 -21.93
CA SER A 133 4.84 6.43 -21.60
C SER A 133 6.28 5.96 -21.38
N HIS A 134 7.21 6.85 -21.04
CA HIS A 134 8.61 6.47 -20.75
C HIS A 134 8.76 5.96 -19.32
N SER A 135 9.45 4.84 -19.15
CA SER A 135 9.61 4.12 -17.88
C SER A 135 10.82 4.60 -17.11
N TYR A 136 10.61 5.00 -15.86
CA TYR A 136 11.69 5.42 -14.96
C TYR A 136 11.56 4.80 -13.59
N CYS A 137 12.70 4.47 -12.98
CA CYS A 137 12.77 4.20 -11.56
C CYS A 137 12.44 5.49 -10.77
N LEU A 138 11.73 5.36 -9.66
CA LEU A 138 11.28 6.51 -8.86
C LEU A 138 12.46 7.40 -8.39
N LYS A 139 13.57 6.78 -8.01
CA LYS A 139 14.81 7.46 -7.61
C LYS A 139 15.42 8.27 -8.76
N CYS A 140 15.42 7.70 -9.96
CA CYS A 140 16.02 8.27 -11.17
C CYS A 140 15.28 9.55 -11.59
N ILE A 141 13.95 9.47 -11.71
CA ILE A 141 13.15 10.63 -12.13
C ILE A 141 13.08 11.72 -11.06
N ARG A 142 13.18 11.35 -9.77
CA ARG A 142 13.33 12.33 -8.69
C ARG A 142 14.65 13.08 -8.80
N ARG A 143 15.76 12.37 -9.03
CA ARG A 143 17.09 13.00 -9.22
C ARG A 143 17.09 13.94 -10.42
N TRP A 144 16.48 13.55 -11.54
CA TRP A 144 16.28 14.42 -12.70
C TRP A 144 15.55 15.72 -12.35
N ARG A 145 14.43 15.61 -11.63
CA ARG A 145 13.62 16.77 -11.20
C ARG A 145 14.29 17.65 -10.14
N SER A 146 15.24 17.11 -9.38
CA SER A 146 15.98 17.84 -8.36
C SER A 146 17.23 18.56 -8.89
N ALA A 147 17.61 18.34 -10.14
CA ALA A 147 18.80 18.96 -10.72
C ALA A 147 18.63 20.49 -10.83
N LYS A 148 19.40 21.26 -10.07
CA LYS A 148 19.31 22.74 -10.06
C LYS A 148 20.03 23.40 -11.24
N GLN A 149 20.79 22.64 -12.01
CA GLN A 149 21.61 23.13 -13.11
C GLN A 149 20.80 23.46 -14.37
N PHE A 150 19.56 22.99 -14.46
CA PHE A 150 18.72 23.16 -15.64
C PHE A 150 17.50 24.01 -15.33
N GLU A 151 16.99 24.70 -16.36
CA GLU A 151 15.76 25.48 -16.25
C GLU A 151 14.58 24.62 -15.80
N SER A 152 13.63 25.24 -15.08
CA SER A 152 12.43 24.60 -14.56
C SER A 152 11.63 23.83 -15.63
N LYS A 153 11.70 24.24 -16.91
CA LYS A 153 11.00 23.59 -18.02
C LYS A 153 11.63 22.24 -18.41
N ILE A 154 12.96 22.12 -18.28
CA ILE A 154 13.73 20.92 -18.63
C ILE A 154 13.61 19.88 -17.52
N ILE A 155 13.74 20.29 -16.26
CA ILE A 155 13.63 19.34 -15.13
C ILE A 155 12.20 18.84 -14.93
N LYS A 156 11.18 19.61 -15.37
CA LYS A 156 9.77 19.19 -15.37
C LYS A 156 9.38 18.46 -16.65
N SER A 157 10.29 18.22 -17.59
CA SER A 157 10.00 17.43 -18.77
C SER A 157 10.56 16.02 -18.67
N CYS A 158 10.00 15.12 -19.48
CA CYS A 158 10.51 13.78 -19.68
C CYS A 158 11.96 13.84 -20.22
N PRO A 159 12.93 13.10 -19.64
CA PRO A 159 14.29 13.01 -20.15
C PRO A 159 14.37 12.62 -21.63
N GLU A 160 13.51 11.71 -22.07
CA GLU A 160 13.50 11.15 -23.44
C GLU A 160 12.73 12.04 -24.42
N CYS A 161 11.42 12.19 -24.24
CA CYS A 161 10.57 12.89 -25.22
C CYS A 161 10.36 14.39 -24.95
N ARG A 162 10.90 14.95 -23.86
CA ARG A 162 10.77 16.37 -23.49
C ARG A 162 9.35 16.90 -23.31
N ILE A 163 8.34 16.02 -23.33
CA ILE A 163 6.97 16.38 -22.96
C ILE A 163 6.96 16.83 -21.50
N THR A 164 6.37 17.99 -21.23
CA THR A 164 6.27 18.54 -19.88
C THR A 164 5.27 17.76 -19.05
N SER A 165 5.64 17.45 -17.81
CA SER A 165 4.76 16.83 -16.82
C SER A 165 5.05 17.46 -15.47
N ASN A 166 4.05 18.03 -14.81
CA ASN A 166 4.29 18.78 -13.58
C ASN A 166 4.51 17.91 -12.34
N PHE A 167 4.23 16.60 -12.43
CA PHE A 167 4.24 15.70 -11.29
C PHE A 167 4.70 14.30 -11.68
N VAL A 168 5.14 13.54 -10.67
CA VAL A 168 5.54 12.13 -10.77
C VAL A 168 4.61 11.33 -9.87
N ILE A 169 3.99 10.30 -10.43
CA ILE A 169 3.15 9.36 -9.67
C ILE A 169 4.04 8.18 -9.29
N PRO A 170 4.31 7.96 -8.00
CA PRO A 170 4.99 6.75 -7.57
C PRO A 170 4.02 5.56 -7.66
N SER A 171 4.45 4.48 -8.31
CA SER A 171 3.69 3.25 -8.47
C SER A 171 4.57 2.04 -8.16
N GLU A 172 3.97 0.96 -7.67
CA GLU A 172 4.66 -0.31 -7.43
C GLU A 172 4.78 -1.12 -8.72
N TYR A 173 3.79 -1.05 -9.60
CA TYR A 173 3.76 -1.70 -10.90
C TYR A 173 3.81 -0.67 -12.05
N TRP A 174 4.16 -1.13 -13.25
CA TRP A 174 4.18 -0.33 -14.47
C TRP A 174 2.84 -0.37 -15.20
N VAL A 175 2.46 0.75 -15.82
CA VAL A 175 1.20 0.89 -16.56
C VAL A 175 1.50 1.46 -17.95
N GLU A 176 1.28 0.64 -18.98
CA GLU A 176 1.44 1.03 -20.38
C GLU A 176 0.18 1.68 -20.96
N GLU A 177 -0.97 1.13 -20.60
CA GLU A 177 -2.26 1.55 -21.15
C GLU A 177 -2.66 2.94 -20.70
N LYS A 178 -3.13 3.77 -21.65
CA LYS A 178 -3.50 5.16 -21.38
C LYS A 178 -4.65 5.27 -20.39
N GLU A 179 -5.66 4.41 -20.50
CA GLU A 179 -6.84 4.44 -19.63
C GLU A 179 -6.48 4.12 -18.18
N ASP A 180 -5.77 3.03 -17.95
CA ASP A 180 -5.31 2.64 -16.62
C ASP A 180 -4.36 3.66 -16.00
N LYS A 181 -3.53 4.28 -16.83
CA LYS A 181 -2.67 5.38 -16.39
C LYS A 181 -3.50 6.58 -15.95
N HIS A 182 -4.55 6.96 -16.68
CA HIS A 182 -5.44 8.03 -16.26
C HIS A 182 -6.17 7.69 -14.95
N LYS A 183 -6.66 6.45 -14.80
CA LYS A 183 -7.26 5.96 -13.55
C LYS A 183 -6.27 6.05 -12.38
N LEU A 184 -5.02 5.63 -12.57
CA LEU A 184 -3.96 5.70 -11.57
C LEU A 184 -3.66 7.16 -11.17
N ILE A 185 -3.57 8.07 -12.15
CA ILE A 185 -3.35 9.49 -11.91
C ILE A 185 -4.51 10.10 -11.12
N HIS A 186 -5.74 9.75 -11.47
CA HIS A 186 -6.94 10.24 -10.78
C HIS A 186 -6.97 9.77 -9.33
N LYS A 187 -6.88 8.44 -9.10
CA LYS A 187 -6.84 7.84 -7.76
C LYS A 187 -5.72 8.44 -6.91
N TYR A 188 -4.54 8.65 -7.49
CA TYR A 188 -3.43 9.28 -6.79
C TYR A 188 -3.74 10.73 -6.40
N LYS A 189 -4.27 11.54 -7.32
CA LYS A 189 -4.63 12.94 -7.01
C LYS A 189 -5.69 13.02 -5.91
N GLU A 190 -6.72 12.19 -5.97
CA GLU A 190 -7.80 12.12 -4.99
C GLU A 190 -7.29 11.68 -3.60
N ALA A 191 -6.45 10.63 -3.55
CA ALA A 191 -5.85 10.19 -2.30
C ALA A 191 -4.97 11.26 -1.65
N MET A 192 -4.33 12.10 -2.47
CA MET A 192 -3.46 13.16 -1.99
C MET A 192 -4.21 14.46 -1.66
N SER A 193 -5.36 14.74 -2.31
CA SER A 193 -6.23 15.86 -1.94
C SER A 193 -6.90 15.70 -0.59
N ASN A 194 -6.93 14.48 -0.05
CA ASN A 194 -7.37 14.22 1.32
C ASN A 194 -6.27 14.46 2.36
N LYS A 195 -4.99 14.47 1.95
CA LYS A 195 -3.84 14.68 2.86
C LYS A 195 -3.55 16.17 3.00
N SER A 196 -3.33 16.63 4.23
CA SER A 196 -2.96 18.02 4.50
C SER A 196 -1.65 18.40 3.82
N CYS A 197 -1.61 19.61 3.26
CA CYS A 197 -0.42 20.14 2.61
C CYS A 197 0.61 20.56 3.66
N ARG A 198 1.75 19.86 3.66
CA ARG A 198 2.89 20.15 4.53
C ARG A 198 3.41 21.60 4.44
N TYR A 199 3.28 22.25 3.27
CA TYR A 199 3.77 23.62 3.07
C TYR A 199 2.75 24.70 3.42
N PHE A 200 1.46 24.36 3.38
CA PHE A 200 0.39 25.27 3.79
C PHE A 200 0.27 25.31 5.31
N ASP A 201 0.48 24.16 5.97
CA ASP A 201 0.53 24.04 7.43
C ASP A 201 -0.61 24.79 8.12
N GLU A 202 -1.84 24.52 7.71
CA GLU A 202 -3.06 25.15 8.24
C GLU A 202 -3.07 26.69 8.14
N GLY A 203 -2.48 27.25 7.08
CA GLY A 203 -2.39 28.69 6.87
C GLY A 203 -1.22 29.36 7.59
N ARG A 204 -0.37 28.60 8.29
CA ARG A 204 0.90 29.11 8.85
C ARG A 204 1.98 29.28 7.78
N GLY A 205 1.88 28.57 6.67
CA GLY A 205 2.83 28.60 5.56
C GLY A 205 2.21 28.93 4.21
N THR A 206 3.03 29.41 3.27
CA THR A 206 2.63 29.62 1.88
C THR A 206 3.10 28.45 1.02
N CYS A 207 2.16 27.71 0.44
CA CYS A 207 2.49 26.60 -0.45
C CYS A 207 3.20 27.10 -1.73
N PRO A 208 4.43 26.65 -2.03
CA PRO A 208 5.18 27.11 -3.20
C PRO A 208 4.56 26.66 -4.53
N PHE A 209 3.63 25.70 -4.48
CA PHE A 209 2.89 25.17 -5.62
C PHE A 209 1.60 25.94 -5.90
N GLY A 210 1.07 26.71 -4.94
CA GLY A 210 -0.18 27.49 -5.07
C GLY A 210 -1.33 26.63 -5.61
N GLY A 211 -2.06 27.15 -6.61
CA GLY A 211 -3.15 26.41 -7.30
C GLY A 211 -2.76 25.14 -8.05
N ASN A 212 -1.47 24.79 -8.14
CA ASN A 212 -1.01 23.49 -8.66
C ASN A 212 -0.76 22.47 -7.53
N CYS A 213 -0.99 22.83 -6.27
CA CYS A 213 -0.92 21.90 -5.16
C CYS A 213 -2.10 20.93 -5.21
N PHE A 214 -1.81 19.64 -5.15
CA PHE A 214 -2.83 18.59 -5.12
C PHE A 214 -3.14 18.10 -3.69
N TYR A 215 -2.49 18.69 -2.67
CA TYR A 215 -2.74 18.39 -1.26
C TYR A 215 -3.80 19.34 -0.69
N LYS A 216 -4.50 18.90 0.36
CA LYS A 216 -5.51 19.71 1.04
C LYS A 216 -4.89 20.95 1.69
N HIS A 217 -5.29 22.13 1.24
CA HIS A 217 -5.04 23.38 1.96
C HIS A 217 -6.26 23.66 2.85
N ALA A 218 -6.26 23.11 4.07
CA ALA A 218 -7.31 23.35 5.04
C ALA A 218 -6.78 24.24 6.16
N TYR A 219 -7.54 25.25 6.57
CA TYR A 219 -7.29 26.07 7.76
C TYR A 219 -7.69 25.31 9.04
N PRO A 220 -7.30 25.78 10.24
CA PRO A 220 -7.65 25.14 11.51
C PRO A 220 -9.17 25.03 11.70
N ASP A 221 -9.93 25.97 11.13
CA ASP A 221 -11.40 26.01 11.16
C ASP A 221 -12.05 25.07 10.14
N GLY A 222 -11.28 24.23 9.45
CA GLY A 222 -11.78 23.29 8.43
C GLY A 222 -12.10 23.91 7.07
N ARG A 223 -12.02 25.25 6.95
CA ARG A 223 -12.18 25.97 5.68
C ARG A 223 -11.08 25.56 4.69
N ILE A 224 -11.42 25.37 3.43
CA ILE A 224 -10.46 25.02 2.37
C ILE A 224 -10.07 26.31 1.64
N GLU A 225 -8.78 26.54 1.43
CA GLU A 225 -8.28 27.65 0.60
C GLU A 225 -8.67 27.40 -0.86
N GLU A 226 -9.40 28.35 -1.48
CA GLU A 226 -9.66 28.28 -2.91
C GLU A 226 -8.37 28.48 -3.71
N PRO A 227 -8.13 27.69 -4.78
CA PRO A 227 -6.92 27.80 -5.57
C PRO A 227 -6.86 29.16 -6.28
N GLN A 228 -6.20 30.15 -5.67
CA GLN A 228 -5.96 31.42 -6.33
C GLN A 228 -4.90 31.27 -7.43
N PRO A 229 -5.16 31.74 -8.66
CA PRO A 229 -4.15 31.77 -9.71
C PRO A 229 -3.04 32.72 -9.28
N ARG A 230 -1.80 32.21 -9.32
CA ARG A 230 -0.60 32.96 -8.95
C ARG A 230 -0.49 34.21 -9.83
N GLN A 231 -0.75 35.40 -9.29
CA GLN A 231 -0.38 36.65 -9.95
C GLN A 231 1.15 36.64 -10.08
N LYS A 232 1.64 36.72 -11.32
CA LYS A 232 3.08 36.90 -11.59
C LYS A 232 3.49 38.17 -10.85
N GLY A 233 4.36 38.04 -9.85
CA GLY A 233 4.88 39.18 -9.09
C GLY A 233 5.52 40.18 -10.06
N GLY A 234 4.86 41.31 -10.26
CA GLY A 234 5.44 42.47 -10.93
C GLY A 234 6.51 43.05 -10.01
N MET A 235 7.78 42.85 -10.35
CA MET A 235 8.85 43.65 -9.80
C MET A 235 8.75 45.06 -10.38
N SER A 236 7.94 45.93 -9.75
CA SER A 236 8.02 47.37 -9.99
C SER A 236 9.18 47.91 -9.15
N SER A 237 10.40 47.82 -9.69
CA SER A 237 11.56 48.51 -9.15
C SER A 237 11.46 49.98 -9.51
N ARG A 238 11.07 50.81 -8.54
CA ARG A 238 11.11 52.26 -8.64
C ARG A 238 12.56 52.71 -8.71
N TYR A 239 13.05 53.07 -9.90
CA TYR A 239 14.24 53.91 -10.01
C TYR A 239 13.89 55.31 -9.50
N ARG A 240 14.40 55.66 -8.32
CA ARG A 240 14.42 57.04 -7.85
C ARG A 240 15.78 57.62 -8.23
N VAL A 241 15.83 58.32 -9.35
CA VAL A 241 16.95 59.20 -9.70
C VAL A 241 16.93 60.36 -8.72
N ARG A 242 18.03 60.54 -7.99
CA ARG A 242 18.32 61.78 -7.25
C ARG A 242 19.30 62.58 -8.13
N SER A 243 18.82 63.71 -8.64
CA SER A 243 19.67 64.84 -9.05
C SER A 243 19.98 65.71 -7.83
#